data_AF-A0A2H0SA19-F1
#
_entry.id   AF-A0A2H0SA19-F1
#
_cell.length_a   1.000
_cell.length_b   1.000
_cell.length_c   1.000
_cell.angle_alpha   90.00
_cell.angle_beta   90.00
_cell.angle_gamma   90.00
#
_symmetry.space_group_name_H-M   'P 1'
#
loop_
_entity.id
_entity.type
_entity.pdbx_description
1 polymer ?
#
loop_
_entity_poly.entity_id
_entity_poly.type
_entity_poly.pdbx_seq_one_letter_code
_entity_poly.pdbx_strand_id
1 'polypeptide(L)'
;MWTSTDLIWLKESYPGLKEKSDKELEGRLSFRMLRLDNQYIVNPSLDQIQRTSVSDYLYFCDTYRIRIKWEDRNAYYSASYETGGRLEATAKRLNKRTIDMHQYPDGGLCLASPMDLYDAFLTGFQLPVYIEDFLIPYLFAQSYYAKKQVWLWGDLDHGIWGLLEWLGRRKHTSEFDLTSTFHFLKSYSKAGKINEILYTRCRNHKPCPCGSGKKTKECHPDIQSAIARLRSGLSSKIIELTRD
;
A
#
# COMPACT_ATOMS: atom_id res chain seq x y z
N MET A 1 -1.40 -4.61 19.89
CA MET A 1 -0.33 -4.16 20.81
C MET A 1 0.83 -5.11 20.64
N TRP A 2 2.05 -4.61 20.57
CA TRP A 2 3.24 -5.46 20.40
C TRP A 2 3.45 -6.35 21.62
N THR A 3 3.89 -7.57 21.36
CA THR A 3 4.23 -8.57 22.38
C THR A 3 5.66 -8.36 22.89
N SER A 4 6.01 -8.98 24.03
CA SER A 4 7.40 -8.99 24.50
C SER A 4 8.34 -9.63 23.47
N THR A 5 7.87 -10.64 22.73
CA THR A 5 8.62 -11.28 21.65
C THR A 5 8.88 -10.29 20.49
N ASP A 6 7.89 -9.49 20.11
CA ASP A 6 8.05 -8.45 19.10
C ASP A 6 9.13 -7.43 19.50
N LEU A 7 9.15 -7.01 20.76
CA LEU A 7 10.10 -6.02 21.27
C LEU A 7 11.54 -6.57 21.36
N ILE A 8 11.70 -7.85 21.71
CA ILE A 8 13.01 -8.53 21.69
C ILE A 8 13.51 -8.59 20.24
N TRP A 9 12.68 -9.07 19.32
CA TRP A 9 13.03 -9.13 17.90
C TRP A 9 13.37 -7.75 17.33
N LEU A 10 12.61 -6.71 17.72
CA LEU A 10 12.85 -5.34 17.26
C LEU A 10 14.22 -4.84 17.70
N LYS A 11 14.58 -5.09 18.98
CA LYS A 11 15.86 -4.67 19.54
C LYS A 11 17.04 -5.34 18.83
N GLU A 12 16.89 -6.61 18.44
CA GLU A 12 17.92 -7.38 17.73
C GLU A 12 18.04 -6.98 16.27
N SER A 13 16.90 -6.82 15.58
CA SER A 13 16.84 -6.62 14.12
C SER A 13 16.98 -5.15 13.73
N TYR A 14 16.42 -4.23 14.52
CA TYR A 14 16.34 -2.80 14.23
C TYR A 14 16.63 -1.94 15.48
N PRO A 15 17.85 -2.01 16.07
CA PRO A 15 18.19 -1.40 17.36
C PRO A 15 18.04 0.14 17.40
N GLY A 16 17.94 0.79 16.24
CA GLY A 16 17.70 2.22 16.13
C GLY A 16 16.24 2.64 16.35
N LEU A 17 15.29 1.72 16.23
CA LEU A 17 13.86 1.92 16.49
C LEU A 17 13.54 1.42 17.90
N LYS A 18 13.00 2.29 18.76
CA LYS A 18 12.84 1.98 20.18
C LYS A 18 11.40 2.17 20.61
N GLU A 19 11.01 1.39 21.62
CA GLU A 19 9.78 1.64 22.34
C GLU A 19 9.87 2.98 23.09
N LYS A 20 8.89 3.83 22.85
CA LYS A 20 8.71 5.11 23.53
C LYS A 20 7.56 5.05 24.53
N SER A 21 6.52 4.27 24.19
CA SER A 21 5.47 3.84 25.12
C SER A 21 4.90 2.50 24.65
N ASP A 22 3.99 1.94 25.45
CA ASP A 22 3.20 0.73 25.14
C ASP A 22 2.47 0.75 23.77
N LYS A 23 2.29 1.94 23.19
CA LYS A 23 1.60 2.19 21.92
C LYS A 23 2.39 3.01 20.93
N GLU A 24 3.63 3.38 21.23
CA GLU A 24 4.48 4.11 20.29
C GLU A 24 5.90 3.54 20.21
N LEU A 25 6.34 3.25 18.99
CA LEU A 25 7.75 3.03 18.64
C LEU A 25 8.26 4.26 17.88
N GLU A 26 9.47 4.72 18.17
CA GLU A 26 10.08 5.85 17.47
C GLU A 26 11.60 5.70 17.39
N GLY A 27 12.19 6.11 16.26
CA GLY A 27 13.63 6.12 16.09
C GLY A 27 14.08 6.00 14.65
N ARG A 28 15.31 5.49 14.47
CA ARG A 28 15.92 5.27 13.16
C ARG A 28 15.66 3.84 12.71
N LEU A 29 14.94 3.67 11.61
CA LEU A 29 14.83 2.39 10.92
C LEU A 29 15.87 2.34 9.82
N SER A 30 16.94 1.57 10.07
CA SER A 30 17.99 1.30 9.08
C SER A 30 17.73 -0.06 8.47
N PHE A 31 17.78 -0.15 7.15
CA PHE A 31 17.53 -1.39 6.43
C PHE A 31 18.48 -1.53 5.24
N ARG A 32 18.64 -2.77 4.80
CA ARG A 32 19.21 -3.12 3.50
C ARG A 32 18.21 -4.03 2.80
N MET A 33 18.00 -3.83 1.51
CA MET A 33 17.03 -4.66 0.79
C MET A 33 17.59 -5.00 -0.60
N LEU A 34 17.39 -6.25 -0.99
CA LEU A 34 17.72 -6.78 -2.30
C LEU A 34 16.40 -7.11 -3.02
N ARG A 35 16.15 -6.48 -4.15
CA ARG A 35 15.03 -6.80 -5.04
C ARG A 35 15.51 -7.66 -6.21
N LEU A 36 14.78 -8.73 -6.48
CA LEU A 36 14.94 -9.66 -7.60
C LEU A 36 13.61 -9.75 -8.35
N ASP A 37 13.48 -9.03 -9.47
CA ASP A 37 12.22 -8.95 -10.24
C ASP A 37 10.99 -8.56 -9.35
N ASN A 38 10.05 -9.47 -9.13
CA ASN A 38 8.84 -9.24 -8.31
C ASN A 38 9.00 -9.67 -6.85
N GLN A 39 10.19 -10.11 -6.44
CA GLN A 39 10.50 -10.52 -5.09
C GLN A 39 11.53 -9.60 -4.45
N TYR A 40 11.58 -9.59 -3.12
CA TYR A 40 12.61 -8.89 -2.38
C TYR A 40 12.99 -9.68 -1.13
N ILE A 41 14.18 -9.36 -0.63
CA ILE A 41 14.73 -9.88 0.62
C ILE A 41 15.10 -8.66 1.45
N VAL A 42 14.51 -8.54 2.63
CA VAL A 42 14.93 -7.57 3.66
C VAL A 42 16.10 -8.15 4.43
N ASN A 43 17.09 -7.30 4.70
CA ASN A 43 18.31 -7.64 5.41
C ASN A 43 19.11 -8.85 4.85
N PRO A 44 19.27 -9.02 3.52
CA PRO A 44 19.93 -10.17 2.93
C PRO A 44 21.34 -10.40 3.49
N SER A 45 21.74 -11.66 3.61
CA SER A 45 23.09 -12.06 3.96
C SER A 45 24.08 -11.70 2.84
N LEU A 46 25.39 -11.66 3.17
CA LEU A 46 26.42 -11.41 2.17
C LEU A 46 26.42 -12.48 1.08
N ASP A 47 26.21 -13.75 1.45
CA ASP A 47 26.05 -14.85 0.51
C ASP A 47 24.89 -14.64 -0.47
N GLN A 48 23.73 -14.18 0.03
CA GLN A 48 22.57 -13.91 -0.84
C GLN A 48 22.88 -12.80 -1.85
N ILE A 49 23.58 -11.75 -1.43
CA ILE A 49 24.00 -10.66 -2.32
C ILE A 49 25.01 -11.17 -3.34
N GLN A 50 26.05 -11.89 -2.91
CA GLN A 50 27.14 -12.36 -3.79
C GLN A 50 26.67 -13.40 -4.81
N ARG A 51 25.70 -14.25 -4.46
CA ARG A 51 25.12 -15.23 -5.38
C ARG A 51 24.10 -14.62 -6.35
N THR A 52 23.75 -13.35 -6.18
CA THR A 52 22.83 -12.67 -7.09
C THR A 52 23.53 -12.37 -8.40
N SER A 53 23.12 -13.06 -9.46
CA SER A 53 23.66 -12.93 -10.82
C SER A 53 22.65 -12.41 -11.85
N VAL A 54 21.40 -12.16 -11.43
CA VAL A 54 20.36 -11.59 -12.32
C VAL A 54 20.77 -10.17 -12.72
N SER A 55 20.58 -9.78 -13.98
CA SER A 55 21.06 -8.48 -14.47
C SER A 55 20.35 -7.27 -13.84
N ASP A 56 19.09 -7.43 -13.46
CA ASP A 56 18.20 -6.33 -13.07
C ASP A 56 17.91 -6.30 -11.56
N TYR A 57 18.81 -6.86 -10.74
CA TYR A 57 18.64 -6.72 -9.29
C TYR A 57 18.82 -5.27 -8.85
N LEU A 58 18.16 -4.93 -7.74
CA LEU A 58 18.35 -3.64 -7.08
C LEU A 58 18.69 -3.88 -5.62
N TYR A 59 19.87 -3.40 -5.20
CA TYR A 59 20.33 -3.49 -3.83
C TYR A 59 20.79 -2.12 -3.35
N PHE A 60 20.26 -1.69 -2.20
CA PHE A 60 20.86 -0.58 -1.45
C PHE A 60 20.45 -0.62 0.02
N CYS A 61 21.20 0.15 0.82
CA CYS A 61 20.90 0.41 2.22
C CYS A 61 20.35 1.82 2.36
N ASP A 62 19.43 2.02 3.29
CA ASP A 62 18.96 3.35 3.64
C ASP A 62 18.52 3.43 5.11
N THR A 63 18.23 4.65 5.56
CA THR A 63 17.74 4.91 6.91
C THR A 63 16.72 6.03 6.90
N TYR A 64 15.62 5.82 7.60
CA TYR A 64 14.59 6.84 7.85
C TYR A 64 14.39 7.03 9.35
N ARG A 65 13.94 8.24 9.74
CA ARG A 65 13.36 8.45 11.07
C ARG A 65 11.89 8.15 10.97
N ILE A 66 11.42 7.23 11.80
CA ILE A 66 10.04 6.77 11.75
C ILE A 66 9.42 6.76 13.14
N ARG A 67 8.10 6.87 13.15
CA ARG A 67 7.24 6.62 14.31
C ARG A 67 6.15 5.64 13.91
N ILE A 68 5.95 4.61 14.71
CA ILE A 68 4.87 3.62 14.55
C ILE A 68 3.97 3.76 15.77
N LYS A 69 2.67 3.97 15.53
CA LYS A 69 1.69 4.21 16.58
C LYS A 69 0.56 3.18 16.51
N TRP A 70 0.27 2.55 17.63
CA TRP A 70 -0.94 1.75 17.80
C TRP A 70 -2.13 2.67 18.01
N GLU A 71 -3.17 2.52 17.20
CA GLU A 71 -4.42 3.25 17.37
C GLU A 71 -5.48 2.35 18.01
N ASP A 72 -6.07 2.79 19.12
CA ASP A 72 -6.99 1.99 19.94
C ASP A 72 -8.32 1.65 19.26
N ARG A 73 -8.61 2.20 18.08
CA ARG A 73 -9.89 2.00 17.38
C ARG A 73 -9.71 1.06 16.20
N ASN A 74 -10.18 -0.18 16.33
CA ASN A 74 -10.49 -1.14 15.25
C ASN A 74 -9.46 -1.28 14.12
N ALA A 75 -8.21 -0.90 14.36
CA ALA A 75 -7.15 -0.98 13.37
C ALA A 75 -6.50 -2.36 13.48
N TYR A 76 -6.64 -3.18 12.44
CA TYR A 76 -5.95 -4.46 12.31
C TYR A 76 -4.42 -4.29 12.29
N TYR A 77 -3.94 -3.07 12.03
CA TYR A 77 -2.53 -2.73 11.90
C TYR A 77 -2.23 -1.32 12.46
N SER A 78 -0.95 -1.06 12.71
CA SER A 78 -0.48 0.23 13.25
C SER A 78 -0.39 1.32 12.17
N ALA A 79 -0.41 2.59 12.58
CA ALA A 79 -0.10 3.71 11.69
C ALA A 79 1.40 4.02 11.74
N SER A 80 2.02 4.27 10.59
CA SER A 80 3.43 4.67 10.48
C SER A 80 3.55 6.08 9.95
N TYR A 81 4.61 6.79 10.37
CA TYR A 81 4.92 8.16 10.01
C TYR A 81 6.42 8.27 9.72
N GLU A 82 6.79 9.00 8.66
CA GLU A 82 8.17 9.42 8.44
C GLU A 82 8.39 10.78 9.12
N THR A 83 9.30 10.83 10.09
CA THR A 83 9.48 11.99 10.98
C THR A 83 10.77 12.77 10.71
N GLY A 84 11.56 12.35 9.72
CA GLY A 84 12.78 13.03 9.28
C GLY A 84 12.55 14.10 8.20
N GLY A 85 11.33 14.24 7.67
CA GLY A 85 10.97 15.24 6.66
C GLY A 85 11.50 14.94 5.25
N ARG A 86 12.01 13.73 5.02
CA ARG A 86 12.62 13.33 3.74
C ARG A 86 11.57 13.18 2.64
N LEU A 87 10.38 12.68 2.97
CA LEU A 87 9.27 12.54 2.03
C LEU A 87 8.78 13.92 1.59
N GLU A 88 8.51 14.82 2.55
CA GLU A 88 8.10 16.20 2.28
C GLU A 88 9.14 16.96 1.44
N ALA A 89 10.42 16.84 1.80
CA ALA A 89 11.51 17.46 1.03
C ALA A 89 11.57 16.92 -0.40
N THR A 90 11.35 15.61 -0.59
CA THR A 90 11.29 14.99 -1.93
C THR A 90 10.07 15.48 -2.71
N ALA A 91 8.88 15.51 -2.09
CA ALA A 91 7.66 16.01 -2.70
C ALA A 91 7.84 17.46 -3.19
N LYS A 92 8.36 18.34 -2.31
CA LYS A 92 8.64 19.74 -2.64
C LYS A 92 9.63 19.88 -3.79
N ARG A 93 10.76 19.15 -3.73
CA ARG A 93 11.79 19.17 -4.78
C ARG A 93 11.23 18.74 -6.15
N LEU A 94 10.26 17.82 -6.16
CA LEU A 94 9.66 17.28 -7.38
C LEU A 94 8.36 17.99 -7.79
N ASN A 95 7.95 19.04 -7.08
CA ASN A 95 6.66 19.72 -7.26
C ASN A 95 5.47 18.74 -7.24
N LYS A 96 5.48 17.83 -6.25
CA LYS A 96 4.45 16.83 -6.00
C LYS A 96 3.73 17.15 -4.69
N ARG A 97 2.50 16.64 -4.56
CA ARG A 97 1.79 16.66 -3.28
C ARG A 97 2.30 15.49 -2.43
N THR A 98 2.21 15.60 -1.11
CA THR A 98 2.58 14.51 -0.19
C THR A 98 1.74 13.24 -0.43
N ILE A 99 0.48 13.39 -0.83
CA ILE A 99 -0.35 12.24 -1.19
C ILE A 99 0.19 11.47 -2.40
N ASP A 100 0.80 12.18 -3.37
CA ASP A 100 1.45 11.54 -4.53
C ASP A 100 2.76 10.83 -4.12
N MET A 101 3.22 11.03 -2.88
CA MET A 101 4.29 10.28 -2.23
C MET A 101 3.72 9.24 -1.26
N HIS A 102 2.42 8.90 -1.35
CA HIS A 102 1.74 7.97 -0.44
C HIS A 102 1.84 8.35 1.04
N GLN A 103 1.77 9.65 1.30
CA GLN A 103 1.67 10.22 2.64
C GLN A 103 0.36 10.99 2.78
N TYR A 104 -0.48 10.58 3.72
CA TYR A 104 -1.74 11.22 4.01
C TYR A 104 -1.55 12.64 4.58
N PRO A 105 -2.58 13.50 4.55
CA PRO A 105 -2.49 14.86 5.08
C PRO A 105 -2.12 14.96 6.56
N ASP A 106 -2.38 13.92 7.35
CA ASP A 106 -1.99 13.81 8.76
C ASP A 106 -0.55 13.29 8.97
N GLY A 107 0.17 13.02 7.88
CA GLY A 107 1.52 12.49 7.87
C GLY A 107 1.62 10.97 7.89
N GLY A 108 0.49 10.26 8.02
CA GLY A 108 0.45 8.81 7.99
C GLY A 108 0.87 8.24 6.63
N LEU A 109 1.51 7.08 6.63
CA LEU A 109 2.00 6.43 5.41
C LEU A 109 0.96 5.44 4.86
N CYS A 110 0.67 5.53 3.55
CA CYS A 110 -0.11 4.54 2.82
C CYS A 110 0.84 3.42 2.37
N LEU A 111 0.92 2.35 3.17
CA LEU A 111 1.92 1.28 2.95
C LEU A 111 1.50 0.28 1.86
N ALA A 112 0.19 0.02 1.74
CA ALA A 112 -0.39 -0.89 0.77
C ALA A 112 -1.91 -0.64 0.66
N SER A 113 -2.60 -1.42 -0.18
CA SER A 113 -4.05 -1.36 -0.23
C SER A 113 -4.66 -1.78 1.13
N PRO A 114 -5.82 -1.23 1.51
CA PRO A 114 -6.50 -1.63 2.75
C PRO A 114 -6.80 -3.13 2.83
N MET A 115 -7.01 -3.78 1.68
CA MET A 115 -7.31 -5.22 1.60
C MET A 115 -6.06 -6.07 1.84
N ASP A 116 -4.91 -5.70 1.26
CA ASP A 116 -3.65 -6.43 1.50
C ASP A 116 -3.22 -6.32 2.97
N LEU A 117 -3.42 -5.15 3.59
CA LEU A 117 -3.17 -4.96 5.02
C LEU A 117 -4.16 -5.76 5.89
N TYR A 118 -5.43 -5.79 5.51
CA TYR A 118 -6.42 -6.59 6.23
C TYR A 118 -6.09 -8.08 6.15
N ASP A 119 -5.80 -8.60 4.95
CA ASP A 119 -5.45 -10.01 4.73
C ASP A 119 -4.23 -10.41 5.56
N ALA A 120 -3.20 -9.56 5.61
CA ALA A 120 -1.97 -9.83 6.35
C ALA A 120 -2.18 -9.87 7.87
N PHE A 121 -3.15 -9.14 8.41
CA PHE A 121 -3.33 -8.98 9.87
C PHE A 121 -4.68 -9.46 10.39
N LEU A 122 -5.48 -10.14 9.56
CA LEU A 122 -6.77 -10.70 9.95
C LEU A 122 -6.66 -11.66 11.14
N THR A 123 -5.60 -12.46 11.18
CA THR A 123 -5.35 -13.45 12.25
C THR A 123 -4.60 -12.88 13.45
N GLY A 124 -4.30 -11.58 13.44
CA GLY A 124 -3.54 -10.90 14.48
C GLY A 124 -2.32 -10.18 13.93
N PHE A 125 -2.01 -9.05 14.57
CA PHE A 125 -0.86 -8.23 14.21
C PHE A 125 0.46 -8.90 14.57
N GLN A 126 1.45 -8.80 13.67
CA GLN A 126 2.81 -9.26 13.88
C GLN A 126 3.77 -8.13 13.48
N LEU A 127 4.58 -7.66 14.44
CA LEU A 127 5.49 -6.53 14.19
C LEU A 127 6.53 -6.84 13.09
N PRO A 128 7.12 -8.05 13.01
CA PRO A 128 8.04 -8.40 11.93
C PRO A 128 7.40 -8.26 10.55
N VAL A 129 6.23 -8.84 10.34
CA VAL A 129 5.48 -8.76 9.08
C VAL A 129 5.19 -7.30 8.72
N TYR A 130 4.72 -6.49 9.67
CA TYR A 130 4.43 -5.09 9.41
C TYR A 130 5.66 -4.27 8.99
N ILE A 131 6.80 -4.50 9.64
CA ILE A 131 8.03 -3.76 9.32
C ILE A 131 8.65 -4.27 8.02
N GLU A 132 8.77 -5.58 7.85
CA GLU A 132 9.56 -6.18 6.76
C GLU A 132 8.77 -6.34 5.46
N ASP A 133 7.46 -6.55 5.52
CA ASP A 133 6.65 -6.81 4.32
C ASP A 133 5.92 -5.55 3.82
N PHE A 134 5.79 -4.52 4.67
CA PHE A 134 5.06 -3.28 4.34
C PHE A 134 5.91 -2.02 4.50
N LEU A 135 6.43 -1.76 5.70
CA LEU A 135 7.10 -0.48 5.98
C LEU A 135 8.45 -0.34 5.26
N ILE A 136 9.33 -1.34 5.36
CA ILE A 136 10.64 -1.32 4.70
C ILE A 136 10.49 -1.28 3.17
N PRO A 137 9.63 -2.12 2.55
CA PRO A 137 9.37 -2.02 1.12
C PRO A 137 8.91 -0.61 0.73
N TYR A 138 7.92 -0.05 1.43
CA TYR A 138 7.49 1.33 1.18
C TYR A 138 8.68 2.31 1.18
N LEU A 139 9.52 2.30 2.23
CA LEU A 139 10.66 3.21 2.36
C LEU A 139 11.73 2.97 1.29
N PHE A 140 11.93 1.72 0.88
CA PHE A 140 12.82 1.36 -0.23
C PHE A 140 12.29 1.93 -1.55
N ALA A 141 10.99 1.79 -1.83
CA ALA A 141 10.38 2.42 -3.00
C ALA A 141 10.49 3.94 -2.98
N GLN A 142 10.36 4.59 -1.81
CA GLN A 142 10.57 6.04 -1.68
C GLN A 142 12.00 6.44 -2.07
N SER A 143 13.00 5.71 -1.58
CA SER A 143 14.40 5.96 -1.91
C SER A 143 14.71 5.75 -3.39
N TYR A 144 14.07 4.77 -4.02
CA TYR A 144 14.17 4.54 -5.46
C TYR A 144 13.48 5.66 -6.25
N TYR A 145 12.22 5.99 -5.90
CA TYR A 145 11.42 7.02 -6.55
C TYR A 145 12.10 8.39 -6.50
N ALA A 146 12.68 8.75 -5.35
CA ALA A 146 13.40 10.02 -5.19
C ALA A 146 14.53 10.21 -6.23
N LYS A 147 15.11 9.11 -6.73
CA LYS A 147 16.19 9.10 -7.73
C LYS A 147 15.69 8.87 -9.16
N LYS A 148 14.69 8.00 -9.33
CA LYS A 148 14.26 7.51 -10.66
C LYS A 148 12.93 8.11 -11.14
N GLN A 149 12.16 8.73 -10.25
CA GLN A 149 10.84 9.31 -10.52
C GLN A 149 9.84 8.31 -11.14
N VAL A 150 10.06 7.02 -10.88
CA VAL A 150 9.23 5.90 -11.30
C VAL A 150 9.05 4.99 -10.10
N TRP A 151 7.81 4.58 -9.84
CA TRP A 151 7.50 3.68 -8.74
C TRP A 151 8.02 2.27 -9.00
N LEU A 152 8.63 1.68 -7.97
CA LEU A 152 9.38 0.44 -8.09
C LEU A 152 8.51 -0.76 -8.48
N TRP A 153 7.28 -0.82 -7.96
CA TRP A 153 6.32 -1.90 -8.17
C TRP A 153 5.10 -1.47 -9.02
N GLY A 154 5.23 -0.34 -9.72
CA GLY A 154 4.07 0.39 -10.20
C GLY A 154 3.35 1.11 -9.06
N ASP A 155 2.20 1.70 -9.39
CA ASP A 155 1.38 2.43 -8.43
C ASP A 155 -0.10 2.07 -8.62
N LEU A 156 -0.88 2.30 -7.57
CA LEU A 156 -2.33 2.35 -7.62
C LEU A 156 -2.76 3.82 -7.50
N ASP A 157 -3.71 4.24 -8.32
CA ASP A 157 -4.28 5.59 -8.22
C ASP A 157 -4.91 5.81 -6.83
N HIS A 158 -5.06 7.06 -6.40
CA HIS A 158 -5.61 7.34 -5.08
C HIS A 158 -7.14 7.12 -4.99
N GLY A 159 -7.60 6.72 -3.81
CA GLY A 159 -9.02 6.62 -3.48
C GLY A 159 -9.74 5.51 -4.25
N ILE A 160 -10.95 5.81 -4.73
CA ILE A 160 -11.83 4.81 -5.37
C ILE A 160 -11.20 4.13 -6.60
N TRP A 161 -10.32 4.84 -7.32
CA TRP A 161 -9.74 4.31 -8.55
C TRP A 161 -8.68 3.26 -8.25
N GLY A 162 -7.81 3.49 -7.26
CA GLY A 162 -6.85 2.49 -6.80
C GLY A 162 -7.50 1.23 -6.24
N LEU A 163 -8.65 1.36 -5.57
CA LEU A 163 -9.43 0.19 -5.12
C LEU A 163 -9.90 -0.66 -6.31
N LEU A 164 -10.39 -0.02 -7.37
CA LEU A 164 -10.79 -0.72 -8.59
C LEU A 164 -9.59 -1.29 -9.33
N GLU A 165 -8.47 -0.57 -9.40
CA GLU A 165 -7.25 -1.11 -10.00
C GLU A 165 -6.74 -2.33 -9.24
N TRP A 166 -6.70 -2.27 -7.90
CA TRP A 166 -6.33 -3.39 -7.05
C TRP A 166 -7.18 -4.62 -7.37
N LEU A 167 -8.51 -4.47 -7.32
CA LEU A 167 -9.42 -5.59 -7.61
C LEU A 167 -9.28 -6.09 -9.04
N GLY A 168 -9.07 -5.19 -10.01
CA GLY A 168 -8.96 -5.51 -11.44
C GLY A 168 -7.68 -6.26 -11.80
N ARG A 169 -6.56 -5.95 -11.13
CA ARG A 169 -5.24 -6.57 -11.34
C ARG A 169 -5.14 -7.97 -10.76
N ARG A 170 -6.02 -8.35 -9.82
CA ARG A 170 -5.98 -9.69 -9.22
C ARG A 170 -6.20 -10.78 -10.27
N LYS A 171 -5.38 -11.82 -10.25
CA LYS A 171 -5.58 -13.03 -11.09
C LYS A 171 -6.83 -13.81 -10.65
N HIS A 172 -7.04 -13.90 -9.35
CA HIS A 172 -8.19 -14.55 -8.72
C HIS A 172 -8.82 -13.62 -7.69
N THR A 173 -10.14 -13.66 -7.60
CA THR A 173 -10.95 -12.83 -6.70
C THR A 173 -11.77 -13.74 -5.80
N SER A 174 -11.64 -13.55 -4.49
CA SER A 174 -12.45 -14.22 -3.48
C SER A 174 -13.74 -13.42 -3.17
N GLU A 175 -14.69 -14.02 -2.45
CA GLU A 175 -15.84 -13.29 -1.93
C GLU A 175 -15.41 -12.17 -0.98
N PHE A 176 -14.36 -12.41 -0.18
CA PHE A 176 -13.78 -11.41 0.70
C PHE A 176 -13.26 -10.21 -0.09
N ASP A 177 -12.53 -10.43 -1.20
CA ASP A 177 -12.02 -9.35 -2.05
C ASP A 177 -13.16 -8.46 -2.57
N LEU A 178 -14.26 -9.07 -3.03
CA LEU A 178 -15.43 -8.36 -3.53
C LEU A 178 -16.11 -7.54 -2.44
N THR A 179 -16.40 -8.18 -1.30
CA THR A 179 -17.11 -7.56 -0.18
C THR A 179 -16.30 -6.42 0.43
N SER A 180 -15.01 -6.64 0.65
CA SER A 180 -14.11 -5.62 1.19
C SER A 180 -13.92 -4.46 0.23
N THR A 181 -13.67 -4.72 -1.06
CA THR A 181 -13.56 -3.66 -2.08
C THR A 181 -14.86 -2.84 -2.12
N PHE A 182 -16.01 -3.50 -2.15
CA PHE A 182 -17.31 -2.84 -2.19
C PHE A 182 -17.58 -2.00 -0.93
N HIS A 183 -17.21 -2.51 0.24
CA HIS A 183 -17.32 -1.78 1.50
C HIS A 183 -16.44 -0.53 1.51
N PHE A 184 -15.18 -0.62 1.10
CA PHE A 184 -14.29 0.55 1.00
C PHE A 184 -14.76 1.55 -0.07
N LEU A 185 -15.28 1.07 -1.21
CA LEU A 185 -15.91 1.95 -2.20
C LEU A 185 -17.09 2.70 -1.60
N LYS A 186 -17.94 2.04 -0.80
CA LYS A 186 -19.01 2.68 -0.02
C LYS A 186 -18.47 3.76 0.90
N SER A 187 -17.46 3.45 1.71
CA SER A 187 -16.88 4.38 2.67
C SER A 187 -16.21 5.60 2.01
N TYR A 188 -15.57 5.43 0.84
CA TYR A 188 -14.83 6.51 0.17
C TYR A 188 -15.66 7.30 -0.85
N SER A 189 -16.76 6.73 -1.34
CA SER A 189 -17.66 7.42 -2.24
C SER A 189 -18.66 8.29 -1.48
N LYS A 190 -19.05 9.43 -2.06
CA LYS A 190 -20.26 10.12 -1.61
C LYS A 190 -21.48 9.27 -2.01
N ALA A 191 -22.51 9.24 -1.18
CA ALA A 191 -23.76 8.55 -1.46
C ALA A 191 -24.24 8.81 -2.90
N GLY A 192 -24.59 7.76 -3.64
CA GLY A 192 -25.01 7.82 -5.05
C GLY A 192 -23.92 7.57 -6.11
N LYS A 193 -22.63 7.84 -5.82
CA LYS A 193 -21.55 7.69 -6.82
C LYS A 193 -21.20 6.23 -7.17
N ILE A 194 -21.49 5.30 -6.27
CA ILE A 194 -21.21 3.87 -6.51
C ILE A 194 -22.06 3.35 -7.66
N ASN A 195 -23.34 3.71 -7.70
CA ASN A 195 -24.21 3.31 -8.81
C ASN A 195 -23.67 3.87 -10.13
N GLU A 196 -23.25 5.14 -10.15
CA GLU A 196 -22.64 5.73 -11.35
C GLU A 196 -21.42 4.93 -11.80
N ILE A 197 -20.48 4.62 -10.90
CA ILE A 197 -19.28 3.82 -11.21
C ILE A 197 -19.67 2.42 -11.70
N LEU A 198 -20.54 1.74 -10.97
CA LEU A 198 -20.96 0.37 -11.26
C LEU A 198 -21.80 0.26 -12.52
N TYR A 199 -22.50 1.29 -12.97
CA TYR A 199 -23.26 1.28 -14.22
C TYR A 199 -22.54 2.02 -15.36
N THR A 200 -21.38 2.62 -15.10
CA THR A 200 -20.54 3.21 -16.13
C THR A 200 -20.12 2.14 -17.14
N ARG A 201 -20.31 2.45 -18.43
CA ARG A 201 -19.78 1.64 -19.53
C ARG A 201 -18.30 1.98 -19.74
N CYS A 202 -17.45 1.44 -18.87
CA CYS A 202 -16.00 1.48 -19.09
C CYS A 202 -15.63 0.59 -20.28
N ARG A 203 -15.07 1.20 -21.33
CA ARG A 203 -14.51 0.49 -22.47
C ARG A 203 -13.14 1.06 -22.76
N ASN A 204 -12.18 0.19 -23.06
CA ASN A 204 -10.79 0.55 -23.33
C ASN A 204 -10.57 1.75 -24.27
N HIS A 205 -11.44 1.95 -25.26
CA HIS A 205 -11.35 3.05 -26.24
C HIS A 205 -12.15 4.30 -25.89
N LYS A 206 -12.94 4.29 -24.80
CA LYS A 206 -13.74 5.43 -24.34
C LYS A 206 -12.98 6.24 -23.28
N PRO A 207 -13.34 7.52 -23.06
CA PRO A 207 -12.76 8.31 -21.99
C PRO A 207 -12.90 7.61 -20.63
N CYS A 208 -11.86 7.71 -19.82
CA CYS A 208 -11.82 7.13 -18.49
C CYS A 208 -12.77 7.90 -17.55
N PRO A 209 -13.60 7.21 -16.75
CA PRO A 209 -14.53 7.87 -15.83
C PRO A 209 -13.86 8.60 -14.66
N CYS A 210 -12.54 8.47 -14.49
CA CYS A 210 -11.80 9.26 -13.50
C CYS A 210 -11.74 10.76 -13.82
N GLY A 211 -12.15 11.18 -15.02
CA GLY A 211 -12.15 12.59 -15.43
C GLY A 211 -10.83 13.07 -16.03
N SER A 212 -9.84 12.19 -16.22
CA SER A 212 -8.54 12.56 -16.82
C SER A 212 -8.60 12.93 -18.31
N GLY A 213 -9.72 12.66 -18.99
CA GLY A 213 -9.88 12.83 -20.44
C GLY A 213 -9.15 11.78 -21.30
N LYS A 214 -8.26 10.96 -20.71
CA LYS A 214 -7.54 9.88 -21.40
C LYS A 214 -8.47 8.69 -21.68
N LYS A 215 -8.11 7.83 -22.63
CA LYS A 215 -8.83 6.56 -22.86
C LYS A 215 -8.65 5.63 -21.66
N THR A 216 -9.66 4.83 -21.32
CA THR A 216 -9.59 3.88 -20.18
C THR A 216 -8.35 3.00 -20.24
N LYS A 217 -7.99 2.44 -21.40
CA LYS A 217 -6.80 1.59 -21.53
C LYS A 217 -5.46 2.29 -21.28
N GLU A 218 -5.43 3.61 -21.42
CA GLU A 218 -4.24 4.47 -21.25
C GLU A 218 -4.21 5.16 -19.88
N CYS A 219 -5.30 5.04 -19.11
CA CYS A 219 -5.44 5.69 -17.82
C CYS A 219 -5.59 4.67 -16.69
N HIS A 220 -6.56 3.78 -16.83
CA HIS A 220 -7.00 2.81 -15.84
C HIS A 220 -7.39 1.50 -16.56
N PRO A 221 -6.43 0.72 -17.07
CA PRO A 221 -6.73 -0.45 -17.90
C PRO A 221 -7.49 -1.55 -17.13
N ASP A 222 -7.30 -1.64 -15.81
CA ASP A 222 -7.81 -2.74 -14.98
C ASP A 222 -9.25 -2.53 -14.48
N ILE A 223 -9.78 -1.30 -14.53
CA ILE A 223 -11.07 -0.97 -13.89
C ILE A 223 -12.26 -1.66 -14.58
N GLN A 224 -12.14 -2.01 -15.86
CA GLN A 224 -13.20 -2.73 -16.56
C GLN A 224 -13.40 -4.13 -15.96
N SER A 225 -12.28 -4.81 -15.64
CA SER A 225 -12.29 -6.12 -14.97
C SER A 225 -12.92 -5.99 -13.57
N ALA A 226 -12.49 -4.99 -12.80
CA ALA A 226 -13.00 -4.75 -11.46
C ALA A 226 -14.52 -4.49 -11.43
N ILE A 227 -15.02 -3.61 -12.30
CA ILE A 227 -16.45 -3.31 -12.39
C ILE A 227 -17.25 -4.56 -12.81
N ALA A 228 -16.72 -5.36 -13.74
CA ALA A 228 -17.38 -6.61 -14.15
C ALA A 228 -17.48 -7.61 -12.97
N ARG A 229 -16.40 -7.73 -12.17
CA ARG A 229 -16.37 -8.58 -10.97
C ARG A 229 -17.36 -8.11 -9.91
N LEU A 230 -17.41 -6.81 -9.63
CA LEU A 230 -18.39 -6.24 -8.69
C LEU A 230 -19.84 -6.45 -9.16
N ARG A 231 -20.12 -6.26 -10.46
CA ARG A 231 -21.45 -6.57 -11.03
C ARG A 231 -21.81 -8.04 -10.87
N SER A 232 -20.86 -8.95 -11.10
CA SER A 232 -21.06 -10.38 -10.86
C SER A 232 -21.37 -10.65 -9.39
N GLY A 233 -20.64 -10.02 -8.46
CA GLY A 233 -20.90 -10.12 -7.03
C GLY A 233 -22.31 -9.69 -6.64
N LEU A 234 -22.83 -8.62 -7.26
CA LEU A 234 -24.23 -8.18 -7.07
C LEU A 234 -25.23 -9.20 -7.62
N SER A 235 -25.01 -9.70 -8.84
CA SER A 235 -25.87 -10.71 -9.46
C SER A 235 -25.93 -12.01 -8.65
N SER A 236 -24.80 -12.40 -8.06
CA SER A 236 -24.68 -13.58 -7.20
C SER A 236 -25.08 -13.33 -5.74
N LYS A 237 -25.50 -12.11 -5.37
CA LYS A 237 -25.85 -11.70 -4.00
C LYS A 237 -24.72 -11.87 -2.97
N ILE A 238 -23.45 -11.83 -3.42
CA ILE A 238 -22.28 -11.80 -2.55
C ILE A 238 -22.17 -10.42 -1.88
N ILE A 239 -22.54 -9.37 -2.62
CA ILE A 239 -22.60 -7.98 -2.14
C ILE A 239 -23.99 -7.41 -2.41
N GLU A 240 -24.41 -6.45 -1.57
CA GLU A 240 -25.74 -5.84 -1.66
C GLU A 240 -25.66 -4.30 -1.80
N LEU A 241 -26.29 -3.80 -2.86
CA LEU A 241 -26.57 -2.37 -3.02
C LEU A 241 -27.80 -2.03 -2.18
N THR A 242 -27.59 -1.51 -0.98
CA THR A 242 -28.64 -0.79 -0.25
C THR A 242 -29.01 0.44 -1.07
N ARG A 243 -30.31 0.64 -1.30
CA ARG A 243 -30.83 1.93 -1.75
C ARG A 243 -30.83 2.83 -0.52
N ASP A 244 -29.86 3.71 -0.44
CA ASP A 244 -29.89 4.83 0.50
C ASP A 244 -31.00 5.81 0.11
#